data_AF-A0AAU8KBW8-F1
#
_entry.id   AF-A0AAU8KBW8-F1
#
_cell.length_a   1.000
_cell.length_b   1.000
_cell.length_c   1.000
_cell.angle_alpha   90.00
_cell.angle_beta   90.00
_cell.angle_gamma   90.00
#
_symmetry.space_group_name_H-M   'P 1'
#
loop_
_entity.id
_entity.type
_entity.pdbx_description
1 polymer ?
#
loop_
_entity_poly.entity_id
_entity_poly.type
_entity_poly.pdbx_seq_one_letter_code
_entity_poly.pdbx_strand_id
1 'polypeptide(L)' 'MSADFYEPGHTYADPDSRAYDWRFRCDMVTTHPEDGERTALGWRFFKGVWEPYAYGEDDWDVQGFVGTTDQPEAPRG' A
#
# COMPACT_ATOMS: atom_id res chain seq x y z
N MET A 1 15.73 1.95 2.19
CA MET A 1 15.24 3.29 2.58
C MET A 1 13.76 3.11 2.86
N SER A 2 13.23 3.58 3.97
CA SER A 2 11.77 3.59 4.17
C SER A 2 11.19 4.65 3.25
N ALA A 3 10.25 4.27 2.38
CA ALA A 3 9.54 5.23 1.54
C ALA A 3 8.81 6.25 2.41
N ASP A 4 8.70 7.49 1.96
CA ASP A 4 7.95 8.56 2.62
C ASP A 4 6.43 8.49 2.32
N PHE A 5 6.02 7.64 1.37
CA PHE A 5 4.65 7.30 1.02
C PHE A 5 4.60 6.01 0.17
N TYR A 6 3.42 5.61 -0.34
CA TYR A 6 3.27 4.46 -1.24
C TYR A 6 3.98 4.65 -2.59
N GLU A 7 4.58 3.58 -3.12
CA GLU A 7 5.29 3.55 -4.40
C GLU A 7 4.53 2.68 -5.43
N PRO A 8 4.25 3.19 -6.63
CA PRO A 8 3.64 2.38 -7.70
C PRO A 8 4.44 1.12 -8.02
N GLY A 9 3.75 -0.01 -8.15
CA GLY A 9 4.35 -1.33 -8.37
C GLY A 9 4.78 -2.04 -7.08
N HIS A 10 4.76 -1.38 -5.93
CA HIS A 10 5.12 -2.00 -4.65
C HIS A 10 3.90 -2.65 -3.98
N THR A 11 4.14 -3.78 -3.31
CA THR A 11 3.13 -4.45 -2.48
C THR A 11 3.54 -4.39 -1.02
N TYR A 12 2.73 -3.70 -0.24
CA TYR A 12 2.88 -3.55 1.19
C TYR A 12 2.09 -4.64 1.91
N ALA A 13 2.63 -5.11 3.03
CA ALA A 13 1.96 -6.07 3.90
C ALA A 13 2.29 -5.73 5.36
N ASP A 14 1.34 -5.97 6.25
CA ASP A 14 1.55 -5.84 7.68
C ASP A 14 1.82 -7.24 8.25
N PRO A 15 3.06 -7.53 8.71
CA PRO A 15 3.43 -8.84 9.23
C PRO A 15 2.70 -9.20 10.53
N ASP A 16 2.22 -8.21 11.28
CA ASP A 16 1.49 -8.38 12.53
C ASP A 16 -0.02 -8.51 12.29
N SER A 17 -0.52 -8.10 11.13
CA SER A 17 -1.92 -8.25 10.69
C SER A 17 -2.27 -9.66 10.21
N ARG A 18 -1.75 -10.70 10.87
CA ARG A 18 -2.08 -12.10 10.55
C ARG A 18 -3.58 -12.41 10.63
N ALA A 19 -4.32 -11.66 11.46
CA ALA A 19 -5.77 -11.83 11.61
C ALA A 19 -6.56 -11.36 10.39
N TYR A 20 -6.01 -10.44 9.59
CA TYR A 20 -6.72 -9.83 8.47
C TYR A 20 -6.05 -10.07 7.11
N ASP A 21 -4.84 -10.64 7.10
CA ASP A 21 -3.99 -10.84 5.92
C ASP A 21 -3.96 -9.57 5.07
N TRP A 22 -3.72 -8.43 5.71
CA TRP A 22 -3.76 -7.16 5.01
C TRP A 22 -2.57 -7.04 4.05
N ARG A 23 -2.86 -6.68 2.80
CA ARG A 23 -1.86 -6.29 1.80
C ARG A 23 -2.39 -5.14 0.98
N PHE A 24 -1.49 -4.32 0.45
CA PHE A 24 -1.84 -3.28 -0.51
C PHE A 24 -0.84 -3.24 -1.65
N ARG A 25 -1.32 -3.48 -2.87
CA ARG A 25 -0.55 -3.27 -4.10
C ARG A 25 -0.89 -1.89 -4.62
N CYS A 26 0.08 -0.98 -4.59
CA CYS A 26 -0.08 0.35 -5.18
C CYS A 26 0.13 0.25 -6.70
N ASP A 27 -0.84 0.70 -7.49
CA ASP A 27 -0.71 0.77 -8.95
C ASP A 27 -0.35 2.18 -9.42
N MET A 28 -0.80 3.23 -8.71
CA MET A 28 -0.56 4.63 -9.05
C MET A 28 -0.63 5.52 -7.81
N VAL A 29 0.11 6.63 -7.82
CA VAL A 29 -0.11 7.75 -6.90
C VAL A 29 -0.54 8.96 -7.70
N THR A 30 -1.64 9.59 -7.29
CA THR A 30 -2.10 10.88 -7.83
C THR A 30 -1.77 11.99 -6.85
N THR A 31 -1.59 13.20 -7.37
CA THR A 31 -1.37 14.41 -6.57
C THR A 31 -2.44 15.43 -6.91
N HIS A 32 -3.16 15.92 -5.91
CA HIS A 32 -4.13 16.99 -6.09
C HIS A 32 -3.39 18.29 -6.49
N PRO A 33 -3.81 18.98 -7.58
CA PRO A 33 -3.01 20.03 -8.18
C PRO A 33 -2.95 21.34 -7.39
N GLU A 34 -3.85 21.55 -6.42
CA GLU A 34 -3.95 22.82 -5.68
C GLU A 34 -3.22 22.80 -4.33
N ASP A 35 -3.29 21.69 -3.60
CA ASP A 35 -2.75 21.54 -2.24
C ASP A 35 -1.62 20.52 -2.14
N GLY A 36 -1.41 19.70 -3.19
CA GLY A 36 -0.36 18.69 -3.23
C GLY A 36 -0.70 17.40 -2.50
N GLU A 37 -1.95 17.21 -2.04
CA GLU A 37 -2.36 15.97 -1.36
C GLU A 37 -2.09 14.74 -2.25
N ARG A 38 -1.46 13.71 -1.68
CA ARG A 38 -1.15 12.46 -2.39
C ARG A 38 -2.19 11.39 -2.06
N THR A 39 -2.68 10.71 -3.10
CA THR A 39 -3.57 9.56 -2.96
C THR A 39 -2.96 8.37 -3.69
N ALA A 40 -2.73 7.27 -2.98
CA ALA A 40 -2.32 6.01 -3.56
C ALA A 40 -3.55 5.21 -3.99
N LEU A 41 -3.56 4.78 -5.24
CA LEU A 41 -4.62 3.98 -5.85
C LEU A 41 -4.09 2.58 -6.14
N GLY A 42 -4.88 1.56 -5.81
CA GLY A 42 -4.50 0.19 -6.11
C GLY A 42 -5.47 -0.83 -5.57
N TRP A 43 -4.93 -1.96 -5.14
CA TRP A 43 -5.70 -3.09 -4.65
C TRP A 43 -5.34 -3.40 -3.22
N ARG A 44 -6.36 -3.52 -2.37
CA ARG A 44 -6.22 -4.02 -1.01
C ARG A 44 -6.63 -5.48 -0.96
N PHE A 45 -5.79 -6.33 -0.37
CA PHE A 45 -6.19 -7.65 0.07
C PHE A 45 -6.61 -7.54 1.53
N PHE A 46 -7.84 -7.94 1.82
CA PHE A 46 -8.35 -7.94 3.18
C PHE A 46 -9.33 -9.09 3.36
N LYS A 47 -9.17 -9.88 4.42
CA LYS A 47 -10.03 -11.03 4.73
C LYS A 47 -10.19 -12.00 3.55
N GLY A 48 -9.12 -12.22 2.79
CA GLY A 48 -9.11 -13.18 1.69
C GLY A 48 -9.60 -12.65 0.33
N VAL A 49 -9.89 -11.35 0.21
CA VAL A 49 -10.46 -10.76 -1.02
C VAL A 49 -9.63 -9.56 -1.47
N TRP A 50 -9.39 -9.47 -2.78
CA TRP A 50 -8.85 -8.27 -3.41
C TRP A 50 -9.97 -7.30 -3.79
N GLU A 51 -9.83 -6.04 -3.41
CA GLU A 51 -10.76 -4.97 -3.74
C GLU A 51 -10.02 -3.68 -4.12
N PRO A 52 -10.59 -2.84 -5.00
CA PRO A 52 -10.01 -1.54 -5.31
C PRO A 52 -10.04 -0.66 -4.05
N TYR A 53 -8.94 0.03 -3.77
CA TYR A 53 -8.83 0.88 -2.59
C TYR A 53 -7.97 2.11 -2.87
N ALA A 54 -8.25 3.18 -2.14
CA ALA A 54 -7.49 4.42 -2.17
C ALA A 54 -7.00 4.73 -0.75
N TYR A 55 -5.72 5.06 -0.62
CA TYR A 55 -5.10 5.49 0.63
C TYR A 55 -4.63 6.94 0.52
N GLY A 56 -5.05 7.78 1.47
CA GLY A 56 -4.53 9.13 1.63
C GLY A 56 -3.27 9.17 2.49
N GLU A 57 -2.70 10.37 2.66
CA GLU A 57 -1.54 10.59 3.54
C GLU A 57 -1.86 10.26 5.01
N ASP A 58 -3.06 10.59 5.49
CA ASP A 58 -3.49 10.27 6.85
C ASP A 58 -3.54 8.75 7.13
N ASP A 59 -3.93 7.95 6.13
CA ASP A 59 -4.00 6.51 6.29
C ASP A 59 -2.61 5.87 6.33
N TRP A 60 -1.66 6.45 5.61
CA TRP A 60 -0.26 6.02 5.61
C TRP A 60 0.38 6.26 6.98
N ASP A 61 0.17 7.44 7.56
CA ASP A 61 0.70 7.80 8.88
C ASP A 61 0.08 6.95 10.00
N VAL A 62 -1.21 6.62 9.89
CA VAL A 62 -1.88 5.69 10.83
C VAL A 62 -1.34 4.26 10.68
N GLN A 63 -0.84 3.89 9.50
CA GLN A 63 -0.22 2.58 9.23
C GLN A 63 1.31 2.57 9.37
N GLY A 64 1.90 3.44 10.20
CA GLY A 64 3.34 3.45 10.54
C GLY A 64 3.96 2.14 11.09
N PHE A 65 3.23 1.01 11.03
CA PHE A 65 3.68 -0.37 11.20
C PHE A 65 4.20 -1.05 9.91
N VAL A 66 4.24 -0.36 8.77
CA VAL A 66 4.82 -0.91 7.52
C VAL A 66 6.35 -0.96 7.63
N GLY A 67 6.82 -1.90 8.43
CA GLY A 67 8.21 -2.26 8.60
C GLY A 67 8.57 -3.45 7.70
N THR A 68 9.35 -3.17 6.67
CA THR A 68 10.30 -4.10 6.01
C THR A 68 9.75 -5.43 5.51
N THR A 69 9.52 -5.54 4.20
CA THR A 69 10.44 -6.28 3.32
C THR A 69 9.99 -6.13 1.87
N ASP A 70 10.92 -5.71 1.00
CA ASP A 70 10.84 -5.98 -0.43
C ASP A 70 10.60 -7.48 -0.63
N GLN A 71 9.35 -7.88 -0.87
CA GLN A 71 9.09 -9.14 -1.54
C GLN A 71 9.08 -8.86 -3.04
N PRO A 72 10.15 -9.20 -3.78
CA PRO A 72 10.10 -9.14 -5.23
C PRO A 72 8.96 -10.04 -5.70
N GLU A 73 8.10 -9.49 -6.56
CA GLU A 73 6.98 -10.20 -7.18
C GLU A 73 7.50 -11.52 -7.76
N ALA A 74 6.97 -12.65 -7.28
CA ALA A 74 7.37 -13.96 -7.75
C ALA A 74 7.08 -14.08 -9.26
N PRO A 75 8.02 -14.62 -10.07
CA PRO A 75 7.82 -14.73 -11.50
C PRO A 75 6.64 -15.66 -11.78
N ARG A 76 5.70 -15.18 -12.59
CA ARG A 76 4.61 -16.00 -13.12
C ARG A 76 5.23 -16.99 -14.11
N GLY A 77 5.21 -18.27 -13.74
CA GLY A 77 5.57 -19.38 -14.62
C GLY A 77 4.55 -19.62 -15.72
#